data_AF-A0A913ZD94-F1
#
_entry.id   AF-A0A913ZD94-F1
#
_cell.length_a   1.000
_cell.length_b   1.000
_cell.length_c   1.000
_cell.angle_alpha   90.00
_cell.angle_beta   90.00
_cell.angle_gamma   90.00
#
_symmetry.space_group_name_H-M   'P 1'
#
loop_
_entity.id
_entity.type
_entity.pdbx_description
1 polymer ?
#
loop_
_entity_poly.entity_id
_entity_poly.type
_entity_poly.pdbx_seq_one_letter_code
_entity_poly.pdbx_strand_id
1 'polypeptide(L)'
;MYKTLLLFSMLLCKAESNWGAAGNNDPSKGNLGFSAFNMTCNEDGSSCQHCFSMAANGKIYLISIEYTADPFKFQVHITEGNNDWNMYFVQEDQYVDSRWCDNANFISRDSTRQEMRFTMCIENRFTGISVPAGCPKPVALVELDAHEYDEKIRGQQMLYCL
;
A
#
# COMPACT_ATOMS: atom_id res chain seq x y z
N MET A 1 23.52 -15.88 29.07
CA MET A 1 24.06 -15.39 27.79
C MET A 1 23.15 -15.65 26.58
N TYR A 2 22.28 -16.67 26.57
CA TYR A 2 21.38 -16.92 25.42
C TYR A 2 20.24 -15.90 25.22
N LYS A 3 19.74 -15.27 26.29
CA LYS A 3 18.66 -14.27 26.19
C LYS A 3 19.07 -13.00 25.44
N THR A 4 20.33 -12.58 25.58
CA THR A 4 20.86 -11.39 24.91
C THR A 4 21.07 -11.64 23.41
N LEU A 5 21.41 -12.88 23.02
CA LEU A 5 21.60 -13.27 21.62
C LEU A 5 20.27 -13.26 20.83
N LEU A 6 19.18 -13.69 21.46
CA LEU A 6 17.82 -13.64 20.88
C LEU A 6 17.35 -12.19 20.65
N LEU A 7 17.66 -11.27 21.56
CA LEU A 7 17.33 -9.85 21.38
C LEU A 7 18.09 -9.24 20.20
N PHE A 8 19.38 -9.56 20.03
CA PHE A 8 20.16 -9.12 18.87
C PHE A 8 19.65 -9.72 17.56
N SER A 9 19.18 -10.97 17.58
CA SER A 9 18.63 -11.61 16.39
C SER A 9 17.28 -11.00 15.97
N MET A 10 16.46 -10.53 16.92
CA MET A 10 15.22 -9.81 16.62
C MET A 10 15.46 -8.38 16.11
N LEU A 11 16.54 -7.72 16.57
CA LEU A 11 16.95 -6.38 16.12
C LEU A 11 17.59 -6.38 14.71
N LEU A 12 17.99 -7.55 14.20
CA LEU A 12 18.54 -7.72 12.85
C LEU A 12 17.49 -8.08 11.79
N CYS A 13 16.23 -8.32 12.18
CA CYS A 13 15.12 -8.41 11.25
C CYS A 13 14.85 -7.00 10.70
N LYS A 14 15.63 -6.59 9.70
CA LYS A 14 15.27 -5.46 8.85
C LYS A 14 13.84 -5.70 8.34
N ALA A 15 13.01 -4.68 8.38
CA ALA A 15 11.75 -4.69 7.65
C ALA A 15 12.12 -4.76 6.16
N GLU A 16 12.21 -5.98 5.64
CA GLU A 16 12.55 -6.23 4.25
C GLU A 16 11.29 -6.11 3.41
N SER A 17 11.32 -5.19 2.45
CA SER A 17 10.39 -5.17 1.31
C SER A 17 10.30 -6.56 0.68
N ASN A 18 9.07 -6.99 0.37
CA ASN A 18 8.78 -8.34 -0.12
C ASN A 18 9.32 -8.59 -1.55
N TRP A 19 9.90 -7.57 -2.19
CA TRP A 19 10.60 -7.67 -3.47
C TRP A 19 12.00 -8.28 -3.36
N GLY A 20 12.61 -8.26 -2.17
CA GLY A 20 13.94 -8.81 -1.93
C GLY A 20 14.04 -10.32 -2.19
N ALA A 21 12.93 -11.06 -2.06
CA ALA A 21 12.91 -12.51 -2.25
C ALA A 21 12.98 -12.95 -3.73
N ALA A 22 12.59 -12.07 -4.67
CA ALA A 22 12.48 -12.41 -6.10
C ALA A 22 13.59 -11.80 -6.98
N GLY A 23 14.62 -11.22 -6.36
CA GLY A 23 15.77 -10.66 -7.09
C GLY A 23 15.54 -9.29 -7.71
N ASN A 24 14.39 -8.64 -7.43
CA ASN A 24 14.18 -7.24 -7.82
C ASN A 24 14.74 -6.32 -6.73
N ASN A 25 16.07 -6.20 -6.72
CA ASN A 25 16.84 -5.41 -5.76
C ASN A 25 16.79 -3.92 -6.12
N ASP A 26 15.61 -3.33 -6.28
CA ASP A 26 15.52 -1.88 -6.31
C ASP A 26 15.75 -1.34 -4.89
N PRO A 27 16.94 -0.78 -4.57
CA PRO A 27 17.27 -0.38 -3.20
C PRO A 27 16.36 0.74 -2.70
N SER A 28 15.75 1.48 -3.63
CA SER A 28 14.82 2.57 -3.36
C SER A 28 13.52 2.06 -2.71
N LYS A 29 13.13 0.81 -3.02
CA LYS A 29 11.93 0.13 -2.49
C LYS A 29 12.19 -0.75 -1.27
N GLY A 30 13.45 -0.95 -0.90
CA GLY A 30 13.87 -1.84 0.18
C GLY A 30 13.32 -1.48 1.56
N ASN A 31 12.94 -0.21 1.75
CA ASN A 31 12.42 0.33 3.02
C ASN A 31 10.88 0.35 3.10
N LEU A 32 10.18 -0.07 2.05
CA LEU A 32 8.71 -0.12 2.08
C LEU A 32 8.28 -1.30 2.95
N GLY A 33 7.49 -1.02 3.99
CA GLY A 33 6.87 -2.08 4.80
C GLY A 33 5.90 -2.89 3.94
N PHE A 34 5.78 -4.19 4.19
CA PHE A 34 4.80 -5.04 3.51
C PHE A 34 3.68 -5.47 4.46
N SER A 35 2.44 -5.42 4.01
CA SER A 35 1.28 -5.87 4.78
C SER A 35 0.25 -6.50 3.85
N ALA A 36 -0.45 -7.53 4.34
CA ALA A 36 -1.55 -8.15 3.63
C ALA A 36 -2.86 -7.93 4.41
N PHE A 37 -3.93 -7.59 3.69
CA PHE A 37 -5.23 -7.27 4.25
C PHE A 37 -6.31 -8.11 3.59
N ASN A 38 -7.07 -8.83 4.41
CA ASN A 38 -8.28 -9.51 3.98
C ASN A 38 -9.42 -8.50 3.92
N MET A 39 -10.06 -8.40 2.76
CA MET A 39 -11.19 -7.50 2.56
C MET A 39 -12.48 -8.12 3.12
N THR A 40 -13.39 -7.28 3.57
CA THR A 40 -14.73 -7.70 3.99
C THR A 40 -15.70 -7.52 2.82
N CYS A 41 -16.33 -8.60 2.38
CA CYS A 41 -17.25 -8.60 1.26
C CYS A 41 -18.72 -8.47 1.68
N ASN A 42 -19.55 -7.96 0.78
CA ASN A 42 -21.00 -8.05 0.86
C ASN A 42 -21.50 -9.50 0.67
N GLU A 43 -22.81 -9.74 0.86
CA GLU A 43 -23.40 -11.09 0.88
C GLU A 43 -23.22 -11.87 -0.43
N ASP A 44 -23.24 -11.19 -1.57
CA ASP A 44 -23.06 -11.80 -2.89
C ASP A 44 -21.60 -11.82 -3.36
N GLY A 45 -20.67 -11.24 -2.59
CA GLY A 45 -19.24 -11.18 -2.90
C GLY A 45 -18.89 -10.28 -4.08
N SER A 46 -19.83 -9.44 -4.55
CA SER A 46 -19.63 -8.56 -5.70
C SER A 46 -18.76 -7.33 -5.38
N SER A 47 -18.80 -6.87 -4.12
CA SER A 47 -18.00 -5.76 -3.62
C SER A 47 -17.38 -6.09 -2.26
N CYS A 48 -16.09 -5.81 -2.14
CA CYS A 48 -15.30 -6.05 -0.94
C CYS A 48 -14.57 -4.78 -0.54
N GLN A 49 -14.48 -4.52 0.76
CA GLN A 49 -13.87 -3.30 1.28
C GLN A 49 -12.88 -3.56 2.43
N HIS A 50 -11.89 -2.68 2.55
CA HIS A 50 -11.03 -2.57 3.71
C HIS A 50 -10.93 -1.11 4.13
N CYS A 51 -11.30 -0.83 5.38
CA CYS A 51 -11.32 0.51 5.95
C CYS A 51 -10.31 0.62 7.08
N PHE A 52 -9.51 1.67 7.07
CA PHE A 52 -8.56 1.96 8.15
C PHE A 52 -8.38 3.46 8.35
N SER A 53 -7.79 3.81 9.49
CA SER A 53 -7.40 5.20 9.77
C SER A 53 -5.88 5.31 9.76
N MET A 54 -5.38 6.43 9.24
CA MET A 54 -3.96 6.73 9.21
C MET A 54 -3.74 8.12 9.81
N ALA A 55 -2.80 8.23 10.74
CA ALA A 55 -2.36 9.51 11.27
C ALA A 55 -1.10 9.96 10.53
N ALA A 56 -1.13 11.15 9.91
CA ALA A 56 0.03 11.73 9.23
C ALA A 56 0.01 13.26 9.39
N ASN A 57 1.17 13.87 9.66
CA ASN A 57 1.33 15.32 9.80
C ASN A 57 0.31 16.00 10.76
N GLY A 58 0.01 15.33 11.88
CA GLY A 58 -0.96 15.83 12.88
C GLY A 58 -2.44 15.74 12.45
N LYS A 59 -2.72 15.11 11.31
CA LYS A 59 -4.07 14.88 10.78
C LYS A 59 -4.42 13.40 10.83
N ILE A 60 -5.72 13.10 10.90
CA ILE A 60 -6.26 11.75 10.79
C ILE A 60 -7.00 11.65 9.46
N TYR A 61 -6.61 10.66 8.67
CA TYR A 61 -7.22 10.30 7.40
C TYR A 61 -8.02 9.03 7.58
N LEU A 62 -9.26 9.02 7.09
CA LEU A 62 -10.06 7.82 6.94
C LEU A 62 -9.88 7.31 5.52
N ILE A 63 -9.42 6.07 5.37
CA ILE A 63 -9.14 5.47 4.07
C ILE A 63 -10.05 4.26 3.91
N SER A 64 -10.81 4.24 2.82
CA SER A 64 -11.58 3.08 2.36
C SER A 64 -11.03 2.60 1.04
N ILE A 65 -10.78 1.30 0.96
CA ILE A 65 -10.32 0.61 -0.23
C ILE A 65 -11.43 -0.34 -0.65
N GLU A 66 -11.95 -0.18 -1.85
CA GLU A 66 -13.03 -1.00 -2.39
C GLU A 66 -12.58 -1.75 -3.64
N TYR A 67 -12.98 -3.00 -3.73
CA TYR A 67 -12.78 -3.89 -4.85
C TYR A 67 -14.14 -4.40 -5.34
N THR A 68 -14.47 -4.13 -6.61
CA THR A 68 -15.65 -4.65 -7.30
C THR A 68 -15.21 -5.69 -8.33
N ALA A 69 -15.88 -6.84 -8.39
CA ALA A 69 -15.47 -7.94 -9.27
C ALA A 69 -15.92 -7.80 -10.73
N ASP A 70 -17.08 -7.18 -10.99
CA ASP A 70 -17.64 -7.00 -12.33
C ASP A 70 -18.42 -5.67 -12.45
N PRO A 71 -17.91 -4.66 -13.18
CA PRO A 71 -16.58 -4.64 -13.80
C PRO A 71 -15.47 -4.66 -12.73
N PHE A 72 -14.28 -5.17 -13.08
CA PHE A 72 -13.13 -5.14 -12.17
C PHE A 72 -12.78 -3.69 -11.87
N LYS A 73 -13.02 -3.25 -10.64
CA LYS A 73 -12.79 -1.89 -10.21
C LYS A 73 -12.10 -1.89 -8.87
N PHE A 74 -11.02 -1.13 -8.77
CA PHE A 74 -10.35 -0.82 -7.52
C PHE A 74 -10.53 0.66 -7.21
N GLN A 75 -11.03 0.99 -6.04
CA GLN A 75 -11.29 2.37 -5.61
C GLN A 75 -10.63 2.65 -4.28
N VAL A 76 -10.04 3.83 -4.17
CA VAL A 76 -9.45 4.39 -2.96
C VAL A 76 -10.20 5.67 -2.64
N HIS A 77 -10.83 5.71 -1.49
CA HIS A 77 -11.46 6.89 -0.92
C HIS A 77 -10.69 7.34 0.31
N ILE A 78 -10.31 8.61 0.35
CA ILE A 78 -9.60 9.23 1.46
C ILE A 78 -10.40 10.43 1.93
N THR A 79 -10.70 10.50 3.22
CA THR A 79 -11.41 11.63 3.84
C THR A 79 -10.56 12.24 4.94
N GLU A 80 -10.48 13.58 4.95
CA GLU A 80 -9.83 14.38 5.99
C GLU A 80 -10.68 15.63 6.29
N GLY A 81 -11.48 15.59 7.36
CA GLY A 81 -12.37 16.70 7.71
C GLY A 81 -13.41 16.97 6.62
N ASN A 82 -13.26 18.08 5.89
CA ASN A 82 -14.14 18.46 4.76
C ASN A 82 -13.52 18.16 3.39
N ASN A 83 -12.33 17.55 3.35
CA ASN A 83 -11.67 17.17 2.11
C ASN A 83 -11.95 15.70 1.81
N ASP A 84 -12.32 15.42 0.57
CA ASP A 84 -12.54 14.06 0.06
C ASP A 84 -11.75 13.87 -1.23
N TRP A 85 -10.97 12.79 -1.27
CA TRP A 85 -10.24 12.36 -2.47
C TRP A 85 -10.74 10.99 -2.89
N ASN A 86 -11.14 10.89 -4.15
CA ASN A 86 -11.63 9.67 -4.77
C ASN A 86 -10.75 9.32 -5.96
N MET A 87 -10.09 8.17 -5.89
CA MET A 87 -9.28 7.61 -6.96
C MET A 87 -9.85 6.25 -7.32
N TYR A 88 -9.95 5.95 -8.61
CA TYR A 88 -10.41 4.64 -9.03
C TYR A 88 -9.68 4.18 -10.30
N PHE A 89 -9.59 2.88 -10.42
CA PHE A 89 -8.98 2.18 -11.53
C PHE A 89 -9.95 1.08 -11.98
N VAL A 90 -10.23 1.02 -13.27
CA VAL A 90 -11.13 0.03 -13.87
C VAL A 90 -10.34 -0.79 -14.88
N GLN A 91 -10.56 -2.09 -14.86
CA GLN A 91 -10.04 -3.02 -15.86
C GLN A 91 -11.19 -3.76 -16.52
N GLU A 92 -11.01 -4.08 -17.80
CA GLU A 92 -11.91 -4.97 -18.53
C GLU A 92 -11.65 -6.44 -18.19
N ASP A 93 -10.37 -6.80 -17.95
CA ASP A 93 -9.95 -8.18 -17.67
C ASP A 93 -8.95 -8.22 -16.51
N GLN A 94 -9.33 -8.89 -15.42
CA GLN A 94 -8.52 -9.05 -14.20
C GLN A 94 -7.31 -9.98 -14.37
N TYR A 95 -7.31 -10.81 -15.41
CA TYR A 95 -6.24 -11.77 -15.67
C TYR A 95 -5.09 -11.18 -16.49
N VAL A 96 -5.27 -9.98 -17.02
CA VAL A 96 -4.22 -9.25 -17.74
C VAL A 96 -3.43 -8.41 -16.73
N ASP A 97 -2.13 -8.68 -16.63
CA ASP A 97 -1.21 -7.89 -15.83
C ASP A 97 -1.31 -6.39 -16.18
N SER A 98 -1.49 -5.58 -15.16
CA SER A 98 -1.51 -4.13 -15.29
C SER A 98 -0.89 -3.46 -14.06
N ARG A 99 -0.42 -2.24 -14.28
CA ARG A 99 0.04 -1.34 -13.24
C ARG A 99 -0.37 0.07 -13.60
N TRP A 100 -1.12 0.71 -12.72
CA TRP A 100 -1.46 2.13 -12.82
C TRP A 100 -0.75 2.87 -11.70
N CYS A 101 -0.09 3.98 -12.01
CA CYS A 101 0.59 4.81 -11.03
C CYS A 101 0.20 6.27 -11.22
N ASP A 102 -0.03 6.96 -10.12
CA ASP A 102 -0.28 8.40 -10.09
C ASP A 102 0.60 9.09 -9.04
N ASN A 103 0.90 10.35 -9.30
CA ASN A 103 1.80 11.15 -8.48
C ASN A 103 1.05 12.37 -7.95
N ALA A 104 1.12 12.59 -6.64
CA ALA A 104 0.59 13.78 -5.98
C ALA A 104 1.72 14.55 -5.31
N ASN A 105 1.81 15.84 -5.62
CA ASN A 105 2.73 16.76 -4.96
C ASN A 105 1.95 17.58 -3.94
N PHE A 106 2.33 17.46 -2.66
CA PHE A 106 1.77 18.26 -1.58
C PHE A 106 2.82 19.26 -1.11
N ILE A 107 2.46 20.54 -1.17
CA ILE A 107 3.26 21.61 -0.58
C ILE A 107 2.53 22.02 0.70
N SER A 108 3.11 21.71 1.86
CA SER A 108 2.58 22.23 3.11
C SER A 108 2.68 23.76 3.10
N ARG A 109 1.56 24.44 3.39
CA ARG A 109 1.49 25.91 3.47
C ARG A 109 2.05 26.47 4.78
N ASP A 110 2.42 25.61 5.71
CA ASP A 110 3.02 26.04 6.98
C ASP A 110 4.45 26.54 6.78
N SER A 111 4.96 27.27 7.78
CA SER A 111 6.21 28.03 7.74
C SER A 111 7.48 27.22 7.39
N THR A 112 7.41 25.89 7.42
CA THR A 112 8.52 24.99 7.12
C THR A 112 8.60 24.53 5.66
N ARG A 113 7.64 24.89 4.77
CA ARG A 113 7.61 24.52 3.34
C ARG A 113 8.18 23.13 3.06
N GLN A 114 7.58 22.12 3.66
CA GLN A 114 7.93 20.74 3.32
C GLN A 114 7.19 20.36 2.05
N GLU A 115 7.94 20.17 0.97
CA GLU A 115 7.48 19.51 -0.24
C GLU A 115 7.48 18.01 0.03
N MET A 116 6.33 17.38 -0.19
CA MET A 116 6.17 15.94 -0.09
C MET A 116 5.60 15.44 -1.39
N ARG A 117 6.30 14.48 -2.01
CA ARG A 117 5.82 13.81 -3.22
C ARG A 117 5.35 12.42 -2.87
N PHE A 118 4.10 12.12 -3.18
CA PHE A 118 3.54 10.79 -3.07
C PHE A 118 3.39 10.18 -4.44
N THR A 119 3.74 8.91 -4.55
CA THR A 119 3.41 8.04 -5.68
C THR A 119 2.52 6.94 -5.14
N MET A 120 1.37 6.74 -5.77
CA MET A 120 0.51 5.59 -5.52
C MET A 120 0.49 4.74 -6.78
N CYS A 121 0.85 3.46 -6.65
CA CYS A 121 0.68 2.48 -7.71
C CYS A 121 -0.31 1.40 -7.28
N ILE A 122 -1.19 1.00 -8.19
CA ILE A 122 -2.13 -0.10 -8.04
C ILE A 122 -1.81 -1.10 -9.15
N GLU A 123 -1.56 -2.36 -8.80
CA GLU A 123 -1.27 -3.43 -9.76
C GLU A 123 -1.95 -4.75 -9.39
N ASN A 124 -2.26 -5.55 -10.39
CA ASN A 124 -2.76 -6.94 -10.24
C ASN A 124 -1.68 -7.98 -10.58
N ARG A 125 -0.42 -7.55 -10.65
CA ARG A 125 0.74 -8.44 -10.84
C ARG A 125 1.31 -8.85 -9.48
N PHE A 126 1.26 -10.14 -9.17
CA PHE A 126 1.80 -10.69 -7.91
C PHE A 126 3.07 -11.50 -8.10
N THR A 127 3.63 -11.53 -9.32
CA THR A 127 4.89 -12.23 -9.57
C THR A 127 6.04 -11.51 -8.86
N GLY A 128 6.72 -12.22 -7.97
CA GLY A 128 7.89 -11.72 -7.27
C GLY A 128 7.60 -11.10 -5.90
N ILE A 129 6.38 -11.25 -5.39
CA ILE A 129 6.05 -10.99 -3.98
C ILE A 129 5.74 -12.32 -3.27
N SER A 130 6.12 -12.43 -1.99
CA SER A 130 5.71 -13.56 -1.16
C SER A 130 4.28 -13.36 -0.68
N VAL A 131 3.32 -14.02 -1.32
CA VAL A 131 1.91 -14.00 -0.88
C VAL A 131 1.78 -14.83 0.40
N PRO A 132 1.37 -14.24 1.54
CA PRO A 132 1.26 -14.99 2.80
C PRO A 132 0.09 -15.99 2.73
N ALA A 133 0.19 -17.10 3.46
CA ALA A 133 -0.82 -18.15 3.48
C ALA A 133 -2.22 -17.66 3.90
N GLY A 134 -2.30 -16.54 4.63
CA GLY A 134 -3.56 -15.89 5.02
C GLY A 134 -4.23 -15.07 3.91
N CYS A 135 -3.67 -15.04 2.71
CA CYS A 135 -4.15 -14.33 1.52
C CYS A 135 -4.44 -15.33 0.38
N PRO A 136 -5.59 -16.03 0.40
CA PRO A 136 -5.84 -17.12 -0.54
C PRO A 136 -6.11 -16.62 -1.96
N LYS A 137 -6.71 -15.44 -2.12
CA LYS A 137 -6.96 -14.82 -3.43
C LYS A 137 -6.48 -13.36 -3.45
N PRO A 138 -5.23 -13.07 -3.87
CA PRO A 138 -4.77 -11.70 -4.04
C PRO A 138 -5.53 -11.02 -5.19
N VAL A 139 -5.98 -9.78 -4.96
CA VAL A 139 -6.76 -9.00 -5.95
C VAL A 139 -6.11 -7.68 -6.34
N ALA A 140 -5.32 -7.07 -5.46
CA ALA A 140 -4.58 -5.87 -5.78
C ALA A 140 -3.36 -5.73 -4.88
N LEU A 141 -2.25 -5.24 -5.43
CA LEU A 141 -1.11 -4.75 -4.70
C LEU A 141 -1.09 -3.22 -4.83
N VAL A 142 -1.16 -2.53 -3.70
CA VAL A 142 -1.06 -1.07 -3.64
C VAL A 142 0.28 -0.70 -3.05
N GLU A 143 1.06 0.07 -3.80
CA GLU A 143 2.32 0.64 -3.36
C GLU A 143 2.10 2.13 -3.12
N LEU A 144 2.35 2.55 -1.88
CA LEU A 144 2.46 3.96 -1.51
C LEU A 144 3.93 4.27 -1.26
N ASP A 145 4.46 5.22 -2.01
CA ASP A 145 5.81 5.73 -1.87
C ASP A 145 5.73 7.24 -1.60
N ALA A 146 6.27 7.67 -0.46
CA ALA A 146 6.41 9.06 -0.07
C ALA A 146 7.89 9.46 -0.06
N HIS A 147 8.18 10.51 -0.81
CA HIS A 147 9.49 11.16 -0.85
C HIS A 147 9.40 12.40 0.02
N GLU A 148 10.13 12.38 1.14
CA GLU A 148 10.27 13.52 2.04
C GLU A 148 11.45 14.43 1.60
N TYR A 149 11.60 15.57 2.28
CA TYR A 149 12.66 16.56 2.02
C TYR A 149 14.09 15.99 2.14
N ASP A 150 14.27 14.87 2.87
CA ASP A 150 15.55 14.18 3.02
C ASP A 150 15.82 13.17 1.89
N GLU A 151 15.01 13.18 0.84
CA GLU A 151 15.00 12.26 -0.31
C GLU A 151 14.85 10.79 0.07
N LYS A 152 14.53 10.49 1.35
CA LYS A 152 14.28 9.12 1.76
C LYS A 152 12.89 8.71 1.31
N ILE A 153 12.86 7.52 0.72
CA ILE A 153 11.62 6.83 0.41
C ILE A 153 11.10 6.17 1.67
N ARG A 154 9.88 6.55 2.03
CA ARG A 154 9.10 5.93 3.09
C ARG A 154 7.76 5.52 2.52
N GLY A 155 7.23 4.39 2.95
CA GLY A 155 5.96 3.96 2.44
C GLY A 155 5.64 2.51 2.75
N GLN A 156 4.61 2.01 2.08
CA GLN A 156 4.03 0.71 2.37
C GLN A 156 3.54 0.04 1.09
N GLN A 157 3.70 -1.27 1.06
CA GLN A 157 3.08 -2.16 0.10
C GLN A 157 1.96 -2.92 0.81
N MET A 158 0.78 -2.84 0.24
CA MET A 158 -0.45 -3.36 0.79
C MET A 158 -1.03 -4.35 -0.21
N LEU A 159 -0.98 -5.63 0.13
CA LEU A 159 -1.60 -6.70 -0.65
C LEU A 159 -3.04 -6.89 -0.16
N TYR A 160 -4.01 -6.66 -1.03
CA TYR A 160 -5.43 -6.89 -0.74
C TYR A 160 -5.85 -8.27 -1.23
N CYS A 161 -6.61 -8.96 -0.37
CA CYS A 161 -6.94 -10.37 -0.52
C CYS A 161 -8.44 -10.60 -0.28
N LEU A 162 -8.99 -11.59 -0.98
CA LEU A 162 -10.31 -12.17 -0.74
C LEU A 162 -10.18 -13.58 -0.13
#